data_AF-A0A943N8A2-F1
#
_entry.id   AF-A0A943N8A2-F1
#
_cell.length_a   1.000
_cell.length_b   1.000
_cell.length_c   1.000
_cell.angle_alpha   90.00
_cell.angle_beta   90.00
_cell.angle_gamma   90.00
#
_symmetry.space_group_name_H-M   'P 1'
#
loop_
_entity.id
_entity.type
_entity.pdbx_description
1 polymer ?
#
loop_
_entity_poly.entity_id
_entity_poly.type
_entity_poly.pdbx_seq_one_letter_code
_entity_poly.pdbx_strand_id
1 'polypeptide(L)'
;MKKIIIALLAALLLLSACQPTPEAAVVVQKDFGQLTEKAKLDESHVPDLLLSESLKAPKTLHKALENKQGNVKVYIEADVTVPDAKGLPMIRVGHGSFTRDDIRRFADVLFNGAMPLDPNNKKYTKSMIQESIDRLIKMRESGDLDMKYESVEQVDADIAELMAKLETAPDTMDVAEHDFRQEYPFSLQATEDFAAISNLFCQEEVIEYCKNLNRYAAMSLVLVGTPDSSPLLNIKSDLSAETGYTPEEAYALAMQTADRLNITDLACTGQRAYFLTEGGFGVYEFMFTRMVNNIPVTFTNDIGNQFNPNSVHVSWEYEMLRLFIDETGVCYL
;
A
#
# COMPACT_ATOMS: atom_id res chain seq x y z
N MET A 1 49.23 -20.80 37.65
CA MET A 1 48.21 -20.18 38.53
C MET A 1 47.62 -18.88 37.96
N LYS A 2 48.40 -17.94 37.40
CA LYS A 2 47.87 -16.70 36.77
C LYS A 2 47.02 -16.88 35.50
N LYS A 3 47.24 -17.93 34.70
CA LYS A 3 46.47 -18.18 33.45
C LYS A 3 45.12 -18.87 33.66
N ILE A 4 44.92 -19.56 34.80
CA ILE A 4 43.65 -20.25 35.12
C ILE A 4 42.62 -19.28 35.74
N ILE A 5 43.10 -18.26 36.47
CA ILE A 5 42.24 -17.25 37.10
C ILE A 5 41.63 -16.30 36.06
N ILE A 6 42.34 -16.00 34.96
CA ILE A 6 41.83 -15.14 33.88
C ILE A 6 40.75 -15.86 33.05
N ALA A 7 40.88 -17.17 32.84
CA ALA A 7 39.88 -17.96 32.13
C ALA A 7 38.57 -18.12 32.92
N LEU A 8 38.65 -18.21 34.25
CA LEU A 8 37.46 -18.27 35.13
C LEU A 8 36.75 -16.92 35.28
N LEU A 9 37.47 -15.79 35.25
CA LEU A 9 36.85 -14.46 35.25
C LEU A 9 36.17 -14.12 33.92
N ALA A 10 36.70 -14.60 32.79
CA ALA A 10 36.08 -14.41 31.47
C ALA A 10 34.81 -15.26 31.29
N ALA A 11 34.74 -16.45 31.91
CA ALA A 11 33.57 -17.31 31.87
C ALA A 11 32.40 -16.79 32.73
N LEU A 12 32.67 -16.09 33.85
CA LEU A 12 31.62 -15.50 34.69
C LEU A 12 30.97 -14.25 34.08
N LEU A 13 31.66 -13.53 33.19
CA LEU A 13 31.14 -12.33 32.52
C LEU A 13 30.21 -12.63 31.34
N LEU A 14 30.19 -13.88 30.84
CA LEU A 14 29.34 -14.29 29.72
C LEU A 14 27.95 -14.77 30.15
N LEU A 15 27.70 -14.96 31.45
CA LEU A 15 26.41 -15.46 31.97
C LEU A 15 25.45 -14.36 32.45
N SER A 16 25.86 -13.09 32.44
CA SER A 16 25.03 -11.95 32.89
C SER A 16 24.58 -11.02 31.77
N ALA A 17 24.73 -11.42 30.50
CA ALA A 17 24.40 -10.56 29.35
C ALA A 17 22.99 -10.78 28.75
N CYS A 18 22.20 -11.71 29.26
CA CYS A 18 20.77 -11.80 28.94
C CYS A 18 19.99 -11.05 30.01
N GLN A 19 19.68 -9.76 29.78
CA GLN A 19 18.58 -9.15 30.53
C GLN A 19 17.31 -9.97 30.29
N PRO A 20 16.53 -10.31 31.33
CA PRO A 20 15.23 -10.93 31.12
C PRO A 20 14.38 -9.99 30.28
N THR A 21 13.89 -10.48 29.14
CA THR A 21 12.89 -9.77 28.35
C THR A 21 11.69 -9.51 29.25
N PRO A 22 11.29 -8.24 29.48
CA PRO A 22 10.21 -7.93 30.40
C PRO A 22 8.91 -8.61 29.92
N GLU A 23 8.28 -9.40 30.78
CA GLU A 23 7.06 -10.18 30.48
C GLU A 23 5.85 -9.29 30.14
N ALA A 24 5.93 -8.00 30.44
CA ALA A 24 4.98 -7.00 29.99
C ALA A 24 5.74 -5.86 29.33
N ALA A 25 5.31 -5.44 28.14
CA ALA A 25 5.75 -4.19 27.56
C ALA A 25 5.58 -3.10 28.62
N VAL A 26 6.65 -2.36 28.93
CA VAL A 26 6.56 -1.16 29.77
C VAL A 26 5.83 -0.12 28.95
N VAL A 27 4.50 -0.22 28.89
CA VAL A 27 3.66 0.83 28.33
C VAL A 27 3.83 2.01 29.27
N VAL A 28 4.75 2.92 28.94
CA VAL A 28 4.77 4.24 29.57
C VAL A 28 3.44 4.87 29.19
N GLN A 29 2.46 4.75 30.08
CA GLN A 29 1.13 5.25 29.84
C GLN A 29 1.27 6.78 29.75
N LYS A 30 1.06 7.33 28.56
CA LYS A 30 1.02 8.80 28.40
C LYS A 30 -0.06 9.30 29.37
N ASP A 31 0.27 10.26 30.22
CA ASP A 31 -0.68 10.86 31.16
C ASP A 31 -1.71 11.66 30.36
N PHE A 32 -2.77 10.97 29.91
CA PHE A 32 -3.85 11.56 29.14
C PHE A 32 -4.58 12.65 29.94
N GLY A 33 -4.57 12.58 31.27
CA GLY A 33 -5.17 13.62 32.12
C GLY A 33 -4.47 14.97 31.96
N GLN A 34 -3.13 14.96 32.01
CA GLN A 34 -2.34 16.17 31.76
C GLN A 34 -2.46 16.69 30.32
N LEU A 35 -2.54 15.81 29.33
CA LEU A 35 -2.74 16.20 27.93
C LEU A 35 -4.11 16.84 27.73
N THR A 36 -5.18 16.25 28.28
CA THR A 36 -6.53 16.81 28.22
C THR A 36 -6.61 18.15 28.96
N GLU A 37 -6.02 18.28 30.15
CA GLU A 37 -5.98 19.57 30.88
C GLU A 37 -5.21 20.65 30.11
N LYS A 38 -4.08 20.32 29.48
CA LYS A 38 -3.34 21.28 28.64
C LYS A 38 -4.04 21.61 27.32
N ALA A 39 -4.87 20.70 26.81
CA ALA A 39 -5.63 20.86 25.58
C ALA A 39 -6.98 21.55 25.77
N LYS A 40 -7.46 21.67 27.01
CA LYS A 40 -8.50 22.64 27.38
C LYS A 40 -7.94 24.04 27.17
N LEU A 41 -7.95 24.48 25.92
CA LEU A 41 -8.00 25.91 25.63
C LEU A 41 -9.18 26.48 26.41
N ASP A 42 -8.93 27.58 27.11
CA ASP A 42 -9.97 28.42 27.69
C ASP A 42 -10.98 28.70 26.57
N GLU A 43 -12.19 28.12 26.64
CA GLU A 43 -13.22 28.21 25.56
C GLU A 43 -13.58 29.66 25.23
N SER A 44 -13.22 30.59 26.11
CA SER A 44 -13.31 32.04 25.95
C SER A 44 -12.30 32.67 24.97
N HIS A 45 -11.29 31.93 24.50
CA HIS A 45 -10.18 32.45 23.68
C HIS A 45 -9.96 31.72 22.34
N VAL A 46 -10.83 30.78 21.94
CA VAL A 46 -10.79 30.25 20.56
C VAL A 46 -11.41 31.32 19.65
N PRO A 47 -10.62 31.98 18.77
CA PRO A 47 -11.20 32.93 17.83
C PRO A 47 -12.23 32.18 16.98
N ASP A 48 -13.40 32.77 16.74
CA ASP A 48 -14.38 32.26 15.77
C ASP A 48 -13.91 32.52 14.33
N LEU A 49 -12.66 32.14 14.05
CA LEU A 49 -11.94 32.36 12.81
C LEU A 49 -11.55 31.02 12.23
N LEU A 50 -11.44 30.96 10.91
CA LEU A 50 -10.87 29.80 10.25
C LEU A 50 -9.36 29.69 10.53
N LEU A 51 -8.81 28.48 10.43
CA LEU A 51 -7.37 28.23 10.55
C LEU A 51 -6.58 29.07 9.55
N SER A 52 -7.10 29.25 8.34
CA SER A 52 -6.48 30.08 7.29
C SER A 52 -6.28 31.53 7.74
N GLU A 53 -7.29 32.10 8.39
CA GLU A 53 -7.28 33.47 8.94
C GLU A 53 -6.36 33.58 10.17
N SER A 54 -6.44 32.60 11.06
CA SER A 54 -5.67 32.56 12.30
C SER A 54 -4.16 32.39 12.04
N LEU A 55 -3.80 31.50 11.10
CA LEU A 55 -2.41 31.23 10.73
C LEU A 55 -1.84 32.27 9.76
N LYS A 56 -2.69 33.07 9.12
CA LYS A 56 -2.31 34.00 8.04
C LYS A 56 -1.48 33.28 6.96
N ALA A 57 -1.87 32.06 6.65
CA ALA A 57 -1.14 31.23 5.70
C ALA A 57 -1.18 31.88 4.30
N PRO A 58 -0.05 31.92 3.57
CA PRO A 58 -0.06 32.38 2.20
C PRO A 58 -0.82 31.37 1.33
N LYS A 59 -1.31 31.79 0.16
CA LYS A 59 -1.88 30.86 -0.82
C LYS A 59 -0.82 30.04 -1.55
N THR A 60 0.37 30.61 -1.72
CA THR A 60 1.50 29.99 -2.40
C THR A 60 2.78 30.19 -1.60
N LEU A 61 3.65 29.17 -1.62
CA LEU A 61 4.97 29.20 -1.04
C LEU A 61 6.00 29.28 -2.17
N HIS A 62 6.73 30.41 -2.22
CA HIS A 62 7.89 30.58 -3.09
C HIS A 62 9.14 30.71 -2.24
N LYS A 63 10.08 29.77 -2.36
CA LYS A 63 11.30 29.77 -1.55
C LYS A 63 12.48 29.22 -2.34
N ALA A 64 13.64 29.87 -2.23
CA ALA A 64 14.90 29.31 -2.71
C ALA A 64 15.71 28.80 -1.51
N LEU A 65 16.20 27.56 -1.62
CA LEU A 65 17.16 26.97 -0.69
C LEU A 65 18.49 26.78 -1.42
N GLU A 66 19.59 27.05 -0.74
CA GLU A 66 20.93 26.87 -1.27
C GLU A 66 21.73 26.02 -0.29
N ASN A 67 22.49 25.05 -0.79
CA ASN A 67 23.35 24.26 0.07
C ASN A 67 24.54 25.10 0.56
N LYS A 68 25.24 24.63 1.61
CA LYS A 68 26.37 25.37 2.20
C LYS A 68 27.50 25.68 1.20
N GLN A 69 27.63 24.90 0.13
CA GLN A 69 28.66 25.05 -0.90
C GLN A 69 28.23 25.92 -2.10
N GLY A 70 26.97 26.32 -2.18
CA GLY A 70 26.41 27.18 -3.23
C GLY A 70 26.29 26.56 -4.63
N ASN A 71 26.59 25.28 -4.78
CA ASN A 71 26.53 24.57 -6.07
C ASN A 71 25.17 23.90 -6.31
N VAL A 72 24.29 23.85 -5.30
CA VAL A 72 22.93 23.33 -5.44
C VAL A 72 21.93 24.38 -4.98
N LYS A 73 20.99 24.71 -5.86
CA LYS A 73 19.86 25.60 -5.58
C LYS A 73 18.56 24.84 -5.81
N VAL A 74 17.68 24.86 -4.81
CA VAL A 74 16.36 24.26 -4.86
C VAL A 74 15.33 25.38 -4.83
N TYR A 75 14.42 25.38 -5.79
CA TYR A 75 13.32 26.32 -5.85
C TYR A 75 12.05 25.58 -5.45
N ILE A 76 11.36 26.09 -4.45
CA ILE A 76 10.07 25.60 -3.97
C ILE A 76 9.02 26.57 -4.50
N GLU A 77 8.09 26.03 -5.27
CA GLU A 77 6.89 26.71 -5.76
C GLU A 77 5.73 25.74 -5.52
N ALA A 78 4.92 26.03 -4.51
CA ALA A 78 3.87 25.13 -4.07
C ALA A 78 2.63 25.90 -3.64
N ASP A 79 1.46 25.37 -3.96
CA ASP A 79 0.20 25.82 -3.37
C ASP A 79 0.14 25.40 -1.91
N VAL A 80 -0.41 26.28 -1.08
CA VAL A 80 -0.60 26.04 0.35
C VAL A 80 -2.09 25.87 0.60
N THR A 81 -2.46 24.65 0.98
CA THR A 81 -3.83 24.33 1.37
C THR A 81 -3.94 24.34 2.90
N VAL A 82 -4.88 25.13 3.43
CA VAL A 82 -5.23 25.10 4.85
C VAL A 82 -6.63 24.51 4.99
N PRO A 83 -6.82 23.51 5.88
CA PRO A 83 -8.13 22.94 6.12
C PRO A 83 -9.18 23.99 6.51
N ASP A 84 -10.40 23.82 6.01
CA ASP A 84 -11.55 24.65 6.37
C ASP A 84 -12.12 24.22 7.73
N ALA A 85 -11.37 24.57 8.78
CA ALA A 85 -11.69 24.27 10.17
C ALA A 85 -11.31 25.46 11.06
N LYS A 86 -11.95 25.57 12.23
CA LYS A 86 -11.68 26.66 13.20
C LYS A 86 -10.54 26.34 14.17
N GLY A 87 -10.12 25.08 14.24
CA GLY A 87 -9.07 24.63 15.14
C GLY A 87 -8.71 23.17 14.89
N LEU A 88 -7.52 22.77 15.32
CA LEU A 88 -7.09 21.37 15.25
C LEU A 88 -7.72 20.59 16.43
N PRO A 89 -8.54 19.56 16.17
CA PRO A 89 -9.21 18.83 17.23
C PRO A 89 -8.22 17.89 17.94
N MET A 90 -8.46 17.67 19.23
CA MET A 90 -7.92 16.52 19.95
C MET A 90 -8.99 15.44 20.00
N ILE A 91 -8.69 14.28 19.41
CA ILE A 91 -9.60 13.13 19.37
C ILE A 91 -8.97 11.92 20.05
N ARG A 92 -9.82 11.05 20.58
CA ARG A 92 -9.43 9.71 21.03
C ARG A 92 -9.86 8.71 19.97
N VAL A 93 -8.92 7.91 19.51
CA VAL A 93 -9.13 6.84 18.52
C VAL A 93 -8.88 5.47 19.15
N GLY A 94 -9.44 4.44 18.53
CA GLY A 94 -9.23 3.03 18.85
C GLY A 94 -8.95 2.26 17.56
N HIS A 95 -8.35 1.08 17.67
CA HIS A 95 -8.18 0.19 16.52
C HIS A 95 -9.56 -0.32 16.06
N GLY A 96 -9.78 -0.29 14.76
CA GLY A 96 -10.88 -1.01 14.10
C GLY A 96 -10.48 -2.45 13.79
N SER A 97 -11.44 -3.26 13.38
CA SER A 97 -11.21 -4.59 12.82
C SER A 97 -12.20 -4.82 11.69
N PHE A 98 -11.79 -5.49 10.62
CA PHE A 98 -12.70 -5.84 9.55
C PHE A 98 -13.69 -6.91 10.00
N THR A 99 -14.98 -6.66 9.83
CA THR A 99 -16.02 -7.65 10.09
C THR A 99 -16.22 -8.54 8.87
N ARG A 100 -16.93 -9.67 9.04
CA ARG A 100 -17.32 -10.54 7.91
C ARG A 100 -18.18 -9.81 6.88
N ASP A 101 -18.98 -8.84 7.32
CA ASP A 101 -19.82 -8.04 6.41
C ASP A 101 -19.00 -6.98 5.66
N ASP A 102 -17.88 -6.51 6.22
CA ASP A 102 -16.90 -5.71 5.48
C ASP A 102 -16.28 -6.56 4.37
N ILE A 103 -15.73 -7.72 4.72
CA ILE A 103 -15.07 -8.62 3.76
C ILE A 103 -16.02 -8.99 2.60
N ARG A 104 -17.29 -9.32 2.90
CA ARG A 104 -18.28 -9.60 1.86
C ARG A 104 -18.49 -8.43 0.92
N ARG A 105 -18.67 -7.22 1.47
CA ARG A 105 -18.84 -6.01 0.68
C ARG A 105 -17.60 -5.71 -0.18
N PHE A 106 -16.40 -5.90 0.36
CA PHE A 106 -15.17 -5.73 -0.41
C PHE A 106 -15.10 -6.72 -1.56
N ALA A 107 -15.40 -8.00 -1.32
CA ALA A 107 -15.47 -9.02 -2.36
C ALA A 107 -16.51 -8.66 -3.44
N ASP A 108 -17.73 -8.30 -3.05
CA ASP A 108 -18.81 -7.94 -3.97
C ASP A 108 -18.44 -6.73 -4.85
N VAL A 109 -17.79 -5.72 -4.26
CA VAL A 109 -17.41 -4.48 -4.96
C VAL A 109 -16.21 -4.69 -5.87
N LEU A 110 -15.17 -5.36 -5.40
CA LEU A 110 -13.87 -5.44 -6.06
C LEU A 110 -13.81 -6.58 -7.08
N PHE A 111 -14.38 -7.75 -6.77
CA PHE A 111 -14.50 -8.84 -7.76
C PHE A 111 -15.57 -8.55 -8.81
N ASN A 112 -16.56 -7.71 -8.49
CA ASN A 112 -17.53 -7.18 -9.45
C ASN A 112 -18.19 -8.25 -10.35
N GLY A 113 -18.57 -9.39 -9.76
CA GLY A 113 -19.19 -10.50 -10.48
C GLY A 113 -18.23 -11.51 -11.11
N ALA A 114 -16.92 -11.40 -10.86
CA ALA A 114 -15.94 -12.43 -11.20
C ALA A 114 -16.29 -13.77 -10.53
N MET A 115 -15.93 -14.87 -11.19
CA MET A 115 -16.25 -16.22 -10.74
C MET A 115 -15.38 -16.60 -9.54
N PRO A 116 -15.98 -16.98 -8.40
CA PRO A 116 -15.23 -17.32 -7.20
C PRO A 116 -14.51 -18.66 -7.36
N LEU A 117 -13.24 -18.73 -6.99
CA LEU A 117 -12.40 -19.91 -7.19
C LEU A 117 -12.32 -20.76 -5.92
N ASP A 118 -12.23 -22.08 -6.11
CA ASP A 118 -11.91 -23.00 -5.01
C ASP A 118 -10.49 -22.68 -4.47
N PRO A 119 -10.33 -22.44 -3.16
CA PRO A 119 -9.02 -22.12 -2.57
C PRO A 119 -8.00 -23.27 -2.69
N ASN A 120 -8.42 -24.49 -3.00
CA ASN A 120 -7.55 -25.65 -3.20
C ASN A 120 -7.14 -25.86 -4.66
N ASN A 121 -7.49 -24.93 -5.54
CA ASN A 121 -7.21 -25.06 -6.95
C ASN A 121 -5.70 -25.09 -7.22
N LYS A 122 -5.27 -26.05 -8.05
CA LYS A 122 -3.87 -26.23 -8.49
C LYS A 122 -3.74 -26.25 -10.00
N LYS A 123 -4.83 -25.92 -10.72
CA LYS A 123 -4.90 -25.95 -12.18
C LYS A 123 -4.33 -24.67 -12.75
N TYR A 124 -3.54 -24.81 -13.81
CA TYR A 124 -3.19 -23.72 -14.70
C TYR A 124 -3.96 -23.92 -15.99
N THR A 125 -4.73 -22.92 -16.40
CA THR A 125 -5.55 -23.04 -17.60
C THR A 125 -4.73 -22.81 -18.87
N LYS A 126 -5.28 -23.21 -20.02
CA LYS A 126 -4.67 -22.87 -21.31
C LYS A 126 -4.47 -21.38 -21.47
N SER A 127 -5.45 -20.55 -21.12
CA SER A 127 -5.36 -19.09 -21.23
C SER A 127 -4.21 -18.51 -20.39
N MET A 128 -4.04 -18.95 -19.14
CA MET A 128 -2.92 -18.50 -18.30
C MET A 128 -1.55 -18.91 -18.88
N ILE A 129 -1.46 -20.14 -19.39
CA ILE A 129 -0.23 -20.65 -19.99
C ILE A 129 0.09 -19.86 -21.26
N GLN A 130 -0.93 -19.56 -22.08
CA GLN A 130 -0.77 -18.76 -23.28
C GLN A 130 -0.30 -17.34 -22.95
N GLU A 131 -0.90 -16.66 -21.97
CA GLU A 131 -0.41 -15.35 -21.52
C GLU A 131 1.05 -15.38 -21.05
N SER A 132 1.45 -16.46 -20.37
CA SER A 132 2.84 -16.66 -19.93
C SER A 132 3.77 -16.83 -21.13
N ILE A 133 3.37 -17.61 -22.13
CA ILE A 133 4.12 -17.79 -23.38
C ILE A 133 4.27 -16.45 -24.11
N ASP A 134 3.18 -15.70 -24.27
CA ASP A 134 3.18 -14.42 -24.99
C ASP A 134 4.10 -13.39 -24.32
N ARG A 135 4.12 -13.37 -22.98
CA ARG A 135 5.04 -12.54 -22.20
C ARG A 135 6.50 -12.92 -22.45
N LEU A 136 6.82 -14.22 -22.40
CA LEU A 136 8.18 -14.70 -22.65
C LEU A 136 8.62 -14.42 -24.09
N ILE A 137 7.73 -14.53 -25.07
CA ILE A 137 8.02 -14.18 -26.47
C ILE A 137 8.38 -12.69 -26.59
N LYS A 138 7.61 -11.79 -25.97
CA LYS A 138 7.93 -10.35 -25.97
C LYS A 138 9.28 -10.06 -25.32
N MET A 139 9.56 -10.69 -24.18
CA MET A 139 10.84 -10.57 -23.48
C MET A 139 12.01 -11.05 -24.36
N ARG A 140 11.85 -12.23 -24.97
CA ARG A 140 12.79 -12.81 -25.93
C ARG A 140 13.09 -11.87 -27.11
N GLU A 141 12.06 -11.28 -27.71
CA GLU A 141 12.19 -10.38 -28.86
C GLU A 141 12.85 -9.05 -28.49
N SER A 142 12.56 -8.52 -27.30
CA SER A 142 13.17 -7.27 -26.81
C SER A 142 14.63 -7.45 -26.39
N GLY A 143 15.00 -8.65 -25.93
CA GLY A 143 16.31 -8.92 -25.31
C GLY A 143 16.47 -8.35 -23.89
N ASP A 144 15.43 -7.73 -23.34
CA ASP A 144 15.39 -7.20 -21.97
C ASP A 144 14.97 -8.31 -21.00
N LEU A 145 15.94 -9.10 -20.56
CA LEU A 145 15.71 -10.26 -19.69
C LEU A 145 15.53 -9.80 -18.24
N ASP A 146 14.51 -10.36 -17.57
CA ASP A 146 14.34 -10.16 -16.13
C ASP A 146 15.42 -10.89 -15.31
N MET A 147 15.40 -10.73 -13.98
CA MET A 147 16.37 -11.35 -13.08
C MET A 147 16.29 -12.90 -13.03
N LYS A 148 15.26 -13.53 -13.61
CA LYS A 148 15.11 -14.99 -13.66
C LYS A 148 15.97 -15.59 -14.77
N TYR A 149 16.21 -14.88 -15.87
CA TYR A 149 16.88 -15.43 -17.05
C TYR A 149 18.25 -14.82 -17.27
N GLU A 150 19.25 -15.67 -17.45
CA GLU A 150 20.63 -15.26 -17.78
C GLU A 150 20.88 -15.23 -19.30
N SER A 151 20.01 -15.87 -20.09
CA SER A 151 20.15 -15.92 -21.55
C SER A 151 18.82 -16.18 -22.27
N VAL A 152 18.76 -15.80 -23.55
CA VAL A 152 17.59 -16.03 -24.42
C VAL A 152 17.30 -17.52 -24.61
N GLU A 153 18.32 -18.38 -24.57
CA GLU A 153 18.15 -19.83 -24.68
C GLU A 153 17.39 -20.41 -23.48
N GLN A 154 17.55 -19.84 -22.28
CA GLN A 154 16.75 -20.24 -21.12
C GLN A 154 15.28 -19.83 -21.30
N VAL A 155 15.03 -18.66 -21.90
CA VAL A 155 13.66 -18.22 -22.24
C VAL A 155 13.04 -19.17 -23.27
N ASP A 156 13.80 -19.56 -24.31
CA ASP A 156 13.35 -20.51 -25.33
C ASP A 156 13.01 -21.88 -24.73
N ALA A 157 13.80 -22.36 -23.76
CA ALA A 157 13.52 -23.61 -23.05
C ALA A 157 12.20 -23.53 -22.24
N ASP A 158 11.98 -22.44 -21.51
CA ASP A 158 10.75 -22.23 -20.74
C ASP A 158 9.52 -22.09 -21.65
N ILE A 159 9.65 -21.39 -22.78
CA ILE A 159 8.58 -21.30 -23.80
C ILE A 159 8.22 -22.72 -24.29
N ALA A 160 9.21 -23.54 -24.63
CA ALA A 160 8.97 -24.91 -25.10
C ALA A 160 8.30 -25.78 -24.02
N GLU A 161 8.70 -25.64 -22.76
CA GLU A 161 8.06 -26.34 -21.63
C GLU A 161 6.60 -25.92 -21.48
N LEU A 162 6.31 -24.61 -21.53
CA LEU A 162 4.95 -24.09 -21.42
C LEU A 162 4.08 -24.52 -22.61
N MET A 163 4.62 -24.52 -23.83
CA MET A 163 3.91 -25.03 -25.01
C MET A 163 3.55 -26.52 -24.85
N ALA A 164 4.43 -27.34 -24.27
CA ALA A 164 4.10 -28.74 -23.99
C ALA A 164 3.00 -28.89 -22.91
N LYS A 165 3.02 -28.03 -21.88
CA LYS A 165 1.96 -28.00 -20.85
C LYS A 165 0.62 -27.56 -21.44
N LEU A 166 0.61 -26.60 -22.36
CA LEU A 166 -0.58 -26.03 -23.01
C LEU A 166 -1.47 -27.11 -23.64
N GLU A 167 -0.87 -28.13 -24.25
CA GLU A 167 -1.59 -29.23 -24.92
C GLU A 167 -2.48 -30.05 -23.98
N THR A 168 -2.14 -30.12 -22.70
CA THR A 168 -2.85 -30.95 -21.70
C THR A 168 -3.53 -30.13 -20.61
N ALA A 169 -3.35 -28.82 -20.60
CA ALA A 169 -3.94 -27.94 -19.61
C ALA A 169 -5.48 -27.86 -19.76
N PRO A 170 -6.21 -27.71 -18.65
CA PRO A 170 -7.66 -27.49 -18.69
C PRO A 170 -8.00 -26.11 -19.26
N ASP A 171 -9.21 -25.93 -19.78
CA ASP A 171 -9.70 -24.62 -20.20
C ASP A 171 -10.23 -23.77 -19.03
N THR A 172 -10.56 -24.41 -17.91
CA THR A 172 -11.21 -23.76 -16.77
C THR A 172 -10.61 -24.22 -15.44
N MET A 173 -10.97 -23.47 -14.40
CA MET A 173 -10.64 -23.71 -13.00
C MET A 173 -11.83 -24.26 -12.22
N ASP A 174 -11.57 -24.80 -11.03
CA ASP A 174 -12.65 -25.18 -10.11
C ASP A 174 -13.23 -23.92 -9.47
N VAL A 175 -14.54 -23.75 -9.64
CA VAL A 175 -15.32 -22.63 -9.11
C VAL A 175 -16.06 -23.11 -7.86
N ALA A 176 -16.01 -22.31 -6.80
CA ALA A 176 -16.72 -22.57 -5.56
C ALA A 176 -17.13 -21.24 -4.92
N GLU A 177 -18.32 -21.21 -4.31
CA GLU A 177 -18.76 -20.04 -3.55
C GLU A 177 -17.76 -19.67 -2.45
N HIS A 178 -17.53 -18.36 -2.26
CA HIS A 178 -16.62 -17.89 -1.21
C HIS A 178 -17.16 -18.24 0.19
N ASP A 179 -16.29 -18.83 1.02
CA ASP A 179 -16.60 -19.08 2.42
C ASP A 179 -16.12 -17.93 3.32
N PHE A 180 -17.05 -17.10 3.77
CA PHE A 180 -16.80 -15.96 4.67
C PHE A 180 -16.68 -16.33 6.16
N ARG A 181 -16.66 -17.62 6.52
CA ARG A 181 -16.59 -18.07 7.92
C ARG A 181 -15.17 -18.29 8.43
N GLN A 182 -14.18 -18.26 7.53
CA GLN A 182 -12.77 -18.46 7.85
C GLN A 182 -12.27 -17.47 8.92
N GLU A 183 -11.32 -17.91 9.74
CA GLU A 183 -10.57 -17.04 10.65
C GLU A 183 -9.40 -16.38 9.91
N TYR A 184 -8.79 -15.37 10.51
CA TYR A 184 -7.61 -14.71 9.93
C TYR A 184 -6.39 -15.66 9.83
N PRO A 185 -5.54 -15.48 8.80
CA PRO A 185 -5.72 -14.60 7.65
C PRO A 185 -6.77 -15.13 6.67
N PHE A 186 -7.50 -14.21 6.07
CA PHE A 186 -8.58 -14.50 5.13
C PHE A 186 -8.11 -14.25 3.70
N SER A 187 -8.40 -15.16 2.78
CA SER A 187 -8.06 -15.00 1.36
C SER A 187 -9.16 -15.53 0.45
N LEU A 188 -9.60 -14.71 -0.50
CA LEU A 188 -10.55 -15.08 -1.55
C LEU A 188 -9.91 -14.88 -2.90
N GLN A 189 -10.20 -15.80 -3.81
CA GLN A 189 -9.75 -15.71 -5.18
C GLN A 189 -10.93 -15.72 -6.13
N ALA A 190 -10.81 -14.98 -7.22
CA ALA A 190 -11.80 -14.96 -8.29
C ALA A 190 -11.11 -14.80 -9.65
N THR A 191 -11.86 -15.03 -10.71
CA THR A 191 -11.38 -14.81 -12.08
C THR A 191 -12.54 -14.36 -12.98
N GLU A 192 -12.25 -13.43 -13.88
CA GLU A 192 -13.23 -12.96 -14.87
C GLU A 192 -13.28 -13.89 -16.09
N ASP A 193 -12.14 -14.48 -16.47
CA ASP A 193 -11.94 -15.13 -17.78
C ASP A 193 -11.04 -16.38 -17.74
N PHE A 194 -10.62 -16.82 -16.56
CA PHE A 194 -9.64 -17.88 -16.34
C PHE A 194 -8.25 -17.61 -16.94
N ALA A 195 -7.91 -16.38 -17.31
CA ALA A 195 -6.59 -15.97 -17.76
C ALA A 195 -5.77 -15.32 -16.63
N ALA A 196 -6.45 -14.60 -15.74
CA ALA A 196 -5.85 -14.01 -14.54
C ALA A 196 -6.61 -14.39 -13.27
N ILE A 197 -5.89 -14.39 -12.14
CA ILE A 197 -6.46 -14.58 -10.81
C ILE A 197 -6.44 -13.24 -10.08
N SER A 198 -7.61 -12.84 -9.59
CA SER A 198 -7.76 -11.76 -8.62
C SER A 198 -7.71 -12.33 -7.21
N ASN A 199 -7.15 -11.58 -6.26
CA ASN A 199 -7.02 -11.99 -4.87
C ASN A 199 -7.45 -10.86 -3.95
N LEU A 200 -8.30 -11.18 -2.96
CA LEU A 200 -8.64 -10.31 -1.84
C LEU A 200 -8.11 -10.97 -0.57
N PHE A 201 -7.11 -10.34 0.04
CA PHE A 201 -6.47 -10.79 1.27
C PHE A 201 -6.87 -9.86 2.42
N CYS A 202 -7.13 -10.41 3.60
CA CYS A 202 -7.41 -9.62 4.79
C CYS A 202 -6.75 -10.26 6.02
N GLN A 203 -6.06 -9.43 6.80
CA GLN A 203 -5.41 -9.81 8.05
C GLN A 203 -5.60 -8.68 9.06
N GLU A 204 -6.32 -8.95 10.16
CA GLU A 204 -6.58 -8.04 11.30
C GLU A 204 -6.91 -6.58 10.91
N GLU A 205 -5.90 -5.77 10.62
CA GLU A 205 -5.95 -4.32 10.35
C GLU A 205 -5.66 -3.96 8.88
N VAL A 206 -5.37 -4.93 8.03
CA VAL A 206 -5.04 -4.74 6.60
C VAL A 206 -6.01 -5.54 5.74
N ILE A 207 -6.48 -4.90 4.67
CA ILE A 207 -7.15 -5.54 3.55
C ILE A 207 -6.45 -5.11 2.28
N GLU A 208 -6.20 -6.07 1.40
CA GLU A 208 -5.43 -5.90 0.18
C GLU A 208 -6.16 -6.59 -0.97
N TYR A 209 -6.31 -5.90 -2.09
CA TYR A 209 -6.85 -6.47 -3.31
C TYR A 209 -5.88 -6.31 -4.45
N CYS A 210 -5.70 -7.39 -5.22
CA CYS A 210 -4.97 -7.37 -6.48
C CYS A 210 -5.82 -8.03 -7.55
N LYS A 211 -6.21 -7.27 -8.59
CA LYS A 211 -7.06 -7.78 -9.68
C LYS A 211 -6.35 -8.81 -10.55
N ASN A 212 -5.04 -8.67 -10.73
CA ASN A 212 -4.23 -9.61 -11.49
C ASN A 212 -2.92 -9.92 -10.76
N LEU A 213 -2.84 -11.09 -10.14
CA LEU A 213 -1.64 -11.54 -9.41
C LEU A 213 -0.37 -11.56 -10.27
N ASN A 214 -0.47 -11.69 -11.60
CA ASN A 214 0.69 -11.64 -12.49
C ASN A 214 1.30 -10.23 -12.61
N ARG A 215 0.61 -9.18 -12.14
CA ARG A 215 1.10 -7.80 -12.09
C ARG A 215 1.62 -7.41 -10.70
N TYR A 216 1.44 -8.26 -9.69
CA TYR A 216 1.78 -7.95 -8.30
C TYR A 216 3.26 -7.58 -8.12
N ALA A 217 4.17 -8.30 -8.78
CA ALA A 217 5.60 -8.01 -8.70
C ALA A 217 5.95 -6.60 -9.19
N ALA A 218 5.47 -6.21 -10.38
CA ALA A 218 5.63 -4.85 -10.89
C ALA A 218 4.98 -3.83 -9.95
N MET A 219 3.78 -4.13 -9.45
CA MET A 219 3.06 -3.23 -8.53
C MET A 219 3.79 -3.03 -7.20
N SER A 220 4.51 -4.03 -6.70
CA SER A 220 5.29 -3.92 -5.47
C SER A 220 6.26 -2.73 -5.47
N LEU A 221 6.74 -2.31 -6.64
CA LEU A 221 7.61 -1.15 -6.81
C LEU A 221 6.99 0.16 -6.31
N VAL A 222 5.67 0.35 -6.45
CA VAL A 222 4.96 1.54 -5.96
C VAL A 222 4.31 1.32 -4.59
N LEU A 223 4.14 0.07 -4.16
CA LEU A 223 3.50 -0.26 -2.89
C LEU A 223 4.41 0.01 -1.69
N VAL A 224 5.72 -0.22 -1.82
CA VAL A 224 6.71 -0.10 -0.72
C VAL A 224 7.22 1.32 -0.44
N GLY A 225 6.63 2.36 -1.04
CA GLY A 225 6.99 3.77 -0.81
C GLY A 225 7.27 4.55 -2.10
N THR A 226 7.70 5.81 -1.98
CA THR A 226 7.98 6.69 -3.14
C THR A 226 9.19 6.18 -3.94
N PRO A 227 9.00 5.70 -5.19
CA PRO A 227 10.07 5.10 -5.97
C PRO A 227 10.70 6.22 -6.81
N ASP A 228 11.41 7.14 -6.16
CA ASP A 228 11.91 8.33 -6.85
C ASP A 228 13.12 8.04 -7.76
N SER A 229 13.54 6.77 -7.90
CA SER A 229 14.73 6.41 -8.68
C SER A 229 14.74 5.03 -9.36
N SER A 230 13.60 4.36 -9.51
CA SER A 230 13.58 3.09 -10.26
C SER A 230 13.60 3.34 -11.77
N PRO A 231 14.51 2.73 -12.56
CA PRO A 231 14.42 2.77 -14.02
C PRO A 231 13.19 2.04 -14.56
N LEU A 232 12.52 1.24 -13.72
CA LEU A 232 11.33 0.47 -14.08
C LEU A 232 10.01 1.25 -13.93
N LEU A 233 10.10 2.52 -13.52
CA LEU A 233 8.95 3.34 -13.17
C LEU A 233 9.11 4.77 -13.69
N ASN A 234 8.14 5.22 -14.48
CA ASN A 234 8.08 6.60 -14.94
C ASN A 234 6.90 7.32 -14.29
N ILE A 235 7.17 8.46 -13.65
CA ILE A 235 6.11 9.34 -13.13
C ILE A 235 5.59 10.21 -14.28
N LYS A 236 4.28 10.20 -14.46
CA LYS A 236 3.59 10.99 -15.49
C LYS A 236 2.51 11.84 -14.84
N SER A 237 2.12 12.93 -15.50
CA SER A 237 0.97 13.74 -15.09
C SER A 237 -0.35 13.18 -15.62
N ASP A 238 -0.29 12.40 -16.70
CA ASP A 238 -1.44 11.90 -17.44
C ASP A 238 -1.08 10.54 -18.07
N LEU A 239 -2.02 9.60 -17.95
CA LEU A 239 -1.99 8.21 -18.40
C LEU A 239 -3.27 7.84 -19.17
N SER A 240 -3.99 8.82 -19.72
CA SER A 240 -5.25 8.59 -20.44
C SER A 240 -5.09 7.65 -21.62
N ALA A 241 -3.94 7.66 -22.29
CA ALA A 241 -3.67 6.77 -23.41
C ALA A 241 -3.43 5.32 -22.98
N GLU A 242 -2.85 5.13 -21.80
CA GLU A 242 -2.50 3.82 -21.24
C GLU A 242 -3.66 3.17 -20.51
N THR A 243 -4.46 3.97 -19.79
CA THR A 243 -5.56 3.49 -18.93
C THR A 243 -6.94 3.66 -19.56
N GLY A 244 -7.10 4.51 -20.57
CA GLY A 244 -8.41 4.86 -21.10
C GLY A 244 -9.26 5.74 -20.18
N TYR A 245 -8.72 6.20 -19.04
CA TYR A 245 -9.37 7.13 -18.11
C TYR A 245 -8.59 8.45 -18.06
N THR A 246 -9.28 9.59 -18.09
CA THR A 246 -8.63 10.85 -17.70
C THR A 246 -8.29 10.83 -16.19
N PRO A 247 -7.37 11.70 -15.72
CA PRO A 247 -7.11 11.82 -14.28
C PRO A 247 -8.39 12.05 -13.45
N GLU A 248 -9.32 12.84 -13.97
CA GLU A 248 -10.60 13.15 -13.31
C GLU A 248 -11.55 11.95 -13.29
N GLU A 249 -11.61 11.18 -14.38
CA GLU A 249 -12.43 9.97 -14.46
C GLU A 249 -11.90 8.87 -13.52
N ALA A 250 -10.58 8.67 -13.50
CA ALA A 250 -9.93 7.74 -12.59
C ALA A 250 -10.15 8.15 -11.12
N TYR A 251 -10.06 9.45 -10.82
CA TYR A 251 -10.36 9.98 -9.49
C TYR A 251 -11.82 9.75 -9.08
N ALA A 252 -12.77 10.00 -10.00
CA ALA A 252 -14.19 9.76 -9.76
C ALA A 252 -14.48 8.27 -9.51
N LEU A 253 -13.83 7.37 -10.25
CA LEU A 253 -13.93 5.93 -10.03
C LEU A 253 -13.38 5.51 -8.66
N ALA A 254 -12.25 6.08 -8.24
CA ALA A 254 -11.68 5.83 -6.92
C ALA A 254 -12.64 6.29 -5.80
N MET A 255 -13.20 7.50 -5.90
CA MET A 255 -14.21 8.02 -4.96
C MET A 255 -15.45 7.13 -4.90
N GLN A 256 -16.00 6.77 -6.07
CA GLN A 256 -17.17 5.88 -6.15
C GLN A 256 -16.88 4.51 -5.52
N THR A 257 -15.65 4.00 -5.68
CA THR A 257 -15.24 2.74 -5.09
C THR A 257 -15.20 2.84 -3.56
N ALA A 258 -14.57 3.89 -3.01
CA ALA A 258 -14.55 4.13 -1.57
C ALA A 258 -15.98 4.21 -0.97
N ASP A 259 -16.89 4.92 -1.64
CA ASP A 259 -18.29 5.01 -1.26
C ASP A 259 -18.99 3.64 -1.26
N ARG A 260 -18.77 2.82 -2.31
CA ARG A 260 -19.32 1.47 -2.43
C ARG A 260 -18.76 0.50 -1.38
N LEU A 261 -17.51 0.69 -0.97
CA LEU A 261 -16.88 -0.05 0.13
C LEU A 261 -17.41 0.41 1.50
N ASN A 262 -18.21 1.48 1.54
CA ASN A 262 -18.73 2.11 2.75
C ASN A 262 -17.60 2.65 3.66
N ILE A 263 -16.54 3.19 3.04
CA ILE A 263 -15.46 3.86 3.75
C ILE A 263 -15.70 5.37 3.65
N THR A 264 -16.28 5.93 4.71
CA THR A 264 -16.70 7.34 4.74
C THR A 264 -15.65 8.24 5.40
N ASP A 265 -15.90 9.55 5.30
CA ASP A 265 -15.10 10.58 5.97
C ASP A 265 -13.63 10.51 5.53
N LEU A 266 -13.41 10.37 4.23
CA LEU A 266 -12.09 10.35 3.62
C LEU A 266 -11.82 11.64 2.85
N ALA A 267 -10.56 12.05 2.83
CA ALA A 267 -10.04 13.10 1.96
C ALA A 267 -8.97 12.50 1.05
N CYS A 268 -9.00 12.83 -0.24
CA CYS A 268 -7.87 12.51 -1.11
C CYS A 268 -6.70 13.43 -0.78
N THR A 269 -5.62 12.86 -0.27
CA THR A 269 -4.42 13.61 0.17
C THR A 269 -3.21 13.36 -0.73
N GLY A 270 -3.31 12.46 -1.70
CA GLY A 270 -2.24 12.18 -2.65
C GLY A 270 -2.80 11.64 -3.96
N GLN A 271 -2.25 12.14 -5.06
CA GLN A 271 -2.56 11.67 -6.41
C GLN A 271 -1.26 11.53 -7.17
N ARG A 272 -1.06 10.37 -7.82
CA ARG A 272 0.15 10.09 -8.60
C ARG A 272 -0.24 9.29 -9.84
N ALA A 273 0.57 9.37 -10.88
CA ALA A 273 0.41 8.56 -12.07
C ALA A 273 1.75 7.90 -12.40
N TYR A 274 1.72 6.58 -12.53
CA TYR A 274 2.87 5.74 -12.74
C TYR A 274 2.73 4.93 -14.02
N PHE A 275 3.75 4.98 -14.87
CA PHE A 275 3.91 4.01 -15.95
C PHE A 275 4.98 2.99 -15.54
N LEU A 276 4.57 1.75 -15.36
CA LEU A 276 5.45 0.63 -15.07
C LEU A 276 6.00 0.10 -16.38
N THR A 277 7.31 0.26 -16.59
CA THR A 277 7.95 -0.23 -17.82
C THR A 277 7.98 -1.76 -17.83
N GLU A 278 8.14 -2.35 -16.65
CA GLU A 278 7.93 -3.78 -16.45
C GLU A 278 6.44 -4.12 -16.60
N GLY A 279 6.11 -4.91 -17.61
CA GLY A 279 4.71 -5.23 -17.97
C GLY A 279 4.03 -4.18 -18.86
N GLY A 280 4.55 -2.96 -18.94
CA GLY A 280 4.13 -1.94 -19.91
C GLY A 280 2.71 -1.42 -19.69
N PHE A 281 2.36 -1.07 -18.46
CA PHE A 281 1.02 -0.59 -18.10
C PHE A 281 1.07 0.68 -17.23
N GLY A 282 0.01 1.47 -17.31
CA GLY A 282 -0.15 2.70 -16.53
C GLY A 282 -1.12 2.51 -15.37
N VAL A 283 -0.85 3.14 -14.24
CA VAL A 283 -1.75 3.19 -13.09
C VAL A 283 -1.84 4.60 -12.51
N TYR A 284 -3.05 5.04 -12.18
CA TYR A 284 -3.26 6.17 -11.29
C TYR A 284 -3.34 5.68 -9.85
N GLU A 285 -2.62 6.31 -8.93
CA GLU A 285 -2.71 6.11 -7.49
C GLU A 285 -3.49 7.25 -6.86
N PHE A 286 -4.49 6.92 -6.05
CA PHE A 286 -5.21 7.84 -5.20
C PHE A 286 -5.05 7.41 -3.74
N MET A 287 -4.50 8.30 -2.92
CA MET A 287 -4.29 8.07 -1.49
C MET A 287 -5.33 8.87 -0.72
N PHE A 288 -6.08 8.18 0.13
CA PHE A 288 -7.10 8.75 0.98
C PHE A 288 -6.75 8.58 2.45
N THR A 289 -6.97 9.62 3.24
CA THR A 289 -6.86 9.56 4.71
C THR A 289 -8.14 10.03 5.37
N ARG A 290 -8.34 9.62 6.63
CA ARG A 290 -9.50 10.03 7.41
C ARG A 290 -9.57 11.55 7.54
N MET A 291 -10.76 12.11 7.37
CA MET A 291 -11.09 13.49 7.63
C MET A 291 -11.75 13.61 9.00
N VAL A 292 -11.19 14.43 9.88
CA VAL A 292 -11.75 14.68 11.21
C VAL A 292 -11.97 16.17 11.39
N ASN A 293 -13.22 16.59 11.55
CA ASN A 293 -13.63 18.01 11.58
C ASN A 293 -13.04 18.81 10.41
N ASN A 294 -13.23 18.33 9.18
CA ASN A 294 -12.70 18.91 7.94
C ASN A 294 -11.17 18.97 7.84
N ILE A 295 -10.44 18.28 8.73
CA ILE A 295 -8.98 18.21 8.69
C ILE A 295 -8.57 16.79 8.27
N PRO A 296 -7.90 16.62 7.12
CA PRO A 296 -7.33 15.33 6.76
C PRO A 296 -6.23 14.95 7.74
N VAL A 297 -6.25 13.69 8.20
CA VAL A 297 -5.16 13.13 8.99
C VAL A 297 -3.92 13.09 8.12
N THR A 298 -2.84 13.67 8.64
CA THR A 298 -1.52 13.62 8.00
C THR A 298 -0.99 12.19 8.03
N PHE A 299 -0.50 11.73 6.89
CA PHE A 299 0.17 10.45 6.73
C PHE A 299 1.60 10.72 6.24
N THR A 300 2.52 9.83 6.59
CA THR A 300 3.88 9.76 6.04
C THR A 300 4.05 8.42 5.35
N ASN A 301 4.87 8.33 4.29
CA ASN A 301 5.19 7.03 3.66
C ASN A 301 5.88 6.05 4.63
N ASP A 302 6.37 6.52 5.77
CA ASP A 302 6.70 5.65 6.91
C ASP A 302 5.40 5.19 7.58
N ILE A 303 5.21 3.88 7.77
CA ILE A 303 4.02 3.26 8.38
C ILE A 303 3.99 3.51 9.91
N GLY A 304 4.24 4.76 10.33
CA GLY A 304 4.47 5.13 11.72
C GLY A 304 5.77 4.55 12.29
N ASN A 305 5.78 4.28 13.59
CA ASN A 305 6.90 3.66 14.32
C ASN A 305 7.08 2.16 13.96
N GLN A 306 7.10 1.79 12.68
CA GLN A 306 7.43 0.42 12.30
C GLN A 306 8.86 0.10 12.77
N PHE A 307 8.91 -0.83 13.71
CA PHE A 307 10.11 -1.47 14.26
C PHE A 307 11.24 -0.53 14.69
N ASN A 308 11.01 0.25 15.74
CA ASN A 308 12.10 0.55 16.66
C ASN A 308 12.18 -0.61 17.67
N PRO A 309 13.19 -1.49 17.62
CA PRO A 309 13.34 -2.61 18.57
C PRO A 309 13.52 -2.15 20.03
N ASN A 310 13.76 -0.85 20.24
CA ASN A 310 13.81 -0.22 21.56
C ASN A 310 12.53 0.56 21.91
N SER A 311 11.49 0.52 21.06
CA SER A 311 10.20 1.14 21.37
C SER A 311 9.48 0.30 22.42
N VAL A 312 9.09 0.95 23.51
CA VAL A 312 8.26 0.37 24.57
C VAL A 312 6.76 0.69 24.38
N HIS A 313 6.40 1.25 23.22
CA HIS A 313 5.03 1.59 22.86
C HIS A 313 4.60 0.80 21.62
N VAL A 314 3.33 0.36 21.62
CA VAL A 314 2.66 -0.25 20.46
C VAL A 314 2.73 0.72 19.27
N SER A 315 3.09 0.22 18.10
CA SER A 315 3.06 0.99 16.85
C SER A 315 1.62 1.35 16.51
N TRP A 316 1.39 2.60 16.12
CA TRP A 316 0.09 3.06 15.63
C TRP A 316 0.26 3.37 14.16
N GLU A 317 -0.30 2.53 13.30
CA GLU A 317 -0.27 2.74 11.85
C GLU A 317 -1.30 3.80 11.47
N TYR A 318 -1.01 4.56 10.41
CA TYR A 318 -1.97 5.52 9.89
C TYR A 318 -3.09 4.76 9.17
N GLU A 319 -4.34 5.10 9.46
CA GLU A 319 -5.44 4.65 8.62
C GLU A 319 -5.34 5.32 7.24
N MET A 320 -5.27 4.51 6.20
CA MET A 320 -5.18 4.96 4.81
C MET A 320 -5.92 4.01 3.88
N LEU A 321 -6.45 4.55 2.79
CA LEU A 321 -6.96 3.79 1.65
C LEU A 321 -6.13 4.19 0.43
N ARG A 322 -5.53 3.23 -0.25
CA ARG A 322 -4.88 3.44 -1.55
C ARG A 322 -5.73 2.76 -2.60
N LEU A 323 -5.97 3.44 -3.71
CA LEU A 323 -6.69 2.88 -4.84
C LEU A 323 -5.86 3.10 -6.08
N PHE A 324 -5.66 2.01 -6.83
CA PHE A 324 -4.94 2.04 -8.10
C PHE A 324 -5.91 1.75 -9.23
N ILE A 325 -5.92 2.62 -10.22
CA ILE A 325 -6.80 2.55 -11.39
C ILE A 325 -5.95 2.33 -12.64
N ASP A 326 -6.22 1.26 -13.38
CA ASP A 326 -5.62 0.96 -14.68
C ASP A 326 -6.70 0.79 -15.76
N GLU A 327 -6.34 0.27 -16.93
CA GLU A 327 -7.28 0.03 -18.04
C GLU A 327 -8.45 -0.90 -17.71
N THR A 328 -8.34 -1.67 -16.63
CA THR A 328 -9.34 -2.63 -16.16
C THR A 328 -10.21 -2.09 -15.01
N GLY A 329 -10.02 -0.83 -14.63
CA GLY A 329 -10.66 -0.20 -13.47
C GLY A 329 -9.80 -0.31 -12.22
N VAL A 330 -10.40 -0.63 -11.07
CA VAL A 330 -9.65 -0.83 -9.82
C VAL A 330 -8.79 -2.09 -9.94
N CYS A 331 -7.48 -1.90 -10.06
CA CYS A 331 -6.52 -2.99 -10.24
C CYS A 331 -5.82 -3.39 -8.93
N TYR A 332 -5.74 -2.46 -7.98
CA TYR A 332 -5.19 -2.70 -6.66
C TYR A 332 -5.86 -1.80 -5.60
N LEU A 333 -6.01 -2.32 -4.38
CA LEU A 333 -6.41 -1.59 -3.17
C LEU A 333 -5.51 -2.00 -2.02
#